data_AF-A0A534T761-F1
#
_entry.id   AF-A0A534T761-F1
#
_cell.length_a   1.000
_cell.length_b   1.000
_cell.length_c   1.000
_cell.angle_alpha   90.00
_cell.angle_beta   90.00
_cell.angle_gamma   90.00
#
_symmetry.space_group_name_H-M   'P 1'
#
loop_
_entity.id
_entity.type
_entity.pdbx_description
1 polymer ?
#
loop_
_entity_poly.entity_id
_entity_poly.type
_entity_poly.pdbx_seq_one_letter_code
_entity_poly.pdbx_strand_id
1 'polypeptide(L)'
;MATFLRALGVLVLVLGLAAAAVAGWLLAGDAHFQEVAAAYGRHPEHALFQAEYWAAALRHYGLLAAMVAGLLGGLSLGGILLAL
;
A
#
# COMPACT_ATOMS: atom_id res chain seq x y z
N MET A 1 -5.32 -12.25 -30.84
CA MET A 1 -5.89 -11.65 -29.61
C MET A 1 -5.25 -12.20 -28.34
N ALA A 2 -5.20 -13.51 -28.14
CA ALA A 2 -4.69 -14.13 -26.91
C ALA A 2 -3.27 -13.68 -26.50
N THR A 3 -2.33 -13.56 -27.45
CA THR A 3 -0.96 -13.11 -27.15
C THR A 3 -0.90 -11.69 -26.59
N PHE A 4 -1.79 -10.80 -27.07
CA PHE A 4 -1.88 -9.42 -26.58
C PHE A 4 -2.44 -9.38 -25.15
N LEU A 5 -3.51 -10.14 -24.88
CA LEU A 5 -4.09 -10.24 -23.53
C LEU A 5 -3.09 -10.81 -22.53
N ARG A 6 -2.34 -11.84 -22.91
CA ARG A 6 -1.27 -12.40 -22.08
C ARG A 6 -0.16 -11.39 -21.80
N ALA A 7 0.29 -10.64 -22.81
CA ALA A 7 1.28 -9.59 -22.61
C ALA A 7 0.78 -8.49 -21.65
N LEU A 8 -0.47 -8.07 -21.80
CA LEU A 8 -1.11 -7.14 -20.88
C LEU A 8 -1.23 -7.72 -19.47
N GLY A 9 -1.57 -9.00 -19.34
CA GLY A 9 -1.64 -9.71 -18.06
C GLY A 9 -0.31 -9.75 -17.33
N VAL A 10 0.78 -10.06 -18.04
CA VAL A 10 2.15 -9.97 -17.48
C VAL A 10 2.44 -8.55 -17.02
N LEU A 11 2.14 -7.53 -17.84
CA LEU A 11 2.39 -6.14 -17.49
C LEU A 11 1.64 -5.74 -16.22
N VAL A 12 0.34 -6.04 -16.13
CA VAL A 12 -0.48 -5.73 -14.95
C VAL A 12 0.04 -6.44 -13.71
N LEU A 13 0.44 -7.71 -13.83
CA LEU A 13 0.98 -8.48 -12.72
C LEU A 13 2.29 -7.87 -12.22
N VAL A 14 3.23 -7.56 -13.13
CA VAL A 14 4.52 -6.95 -12.78
C VAL A 14 4.32 -5.58 -12.13
N LEU A 15 3.47 -4.73 -12.71
CA LEU A 15 3.20 -3.39 -12.17
C LEU A 15 2.52 -3.45 -10.81
N GLY A 16 1.54 -4.34 -10.61
CA GLY A 16 0.87 -4.52 -9.34
C GLY A 16 1.81 -4.99 -8.23
N LEU A 17 2.65 -5.99 -8.54
CA LEU A 17 3.66 -6.49 -7.60
C LEU A 17 4.74 -5.43 -7.29
N ALA A 18 5.19 -4.67 -8.30
CA ALA A 18 6.16 -3.61 -8.10
C ALA A 18 5.59 -2.48 -7.23
N ALA A 19 4.36 -2.04 -7.51
CA ALA A 19 3.68 -1.05 -6.68
C ALA A 19 3.50 -1.54 -5.24
N ALA A 20 3.12 -2.81 -5.05
CA ALA A 20 3.01 -3.41 -3.74
C ALA A 20 4.35 -3.48 -3.00
N ALA A 21 5.43 -3.85 -3.68
CA ALA A 21 6.78 -3.90 -3.11
C ALA A 21 7.25 -2.50 -2.68
N VAL A 22 7.05 -1.48 -3.51
CA VAL A 22 7.40 -0.09 -3.18
C VAL A 22 6.58 0.41 -2.00
N ALA A 23 5.27 0.20 -2.00
CA ALA A 23 4.41 0.60 -0.90
C ALA A 23 4.78 -0.12 0.40
N GLY A 24 5.06 -1.42 0.35
CA GLY A 24 5.53 -2.21 1.49
C GLY A 24 6.89 -1.76 2.03
N TRP A 25 7.82 -1.40 1.15
CA TRP A 25 9.12 -0.84 1.54
C TRP A 25 8.97 0.50 2.27
N LEU A 26 8.14 1.40 1.74
CA LEU A 26 7.84 2.68 2.38
C LEU A 26 7.10 2.49 3.72
N LEU A 27 6.17 1.55 3.78
CA LEU A 27 5.43 1.21 5.00
C LEU A 27 6.37 0.69 6.10
N ALA A 28 7.29 -0.21 5.75
CA ALA A 28 8.26 -0.77 6.69
C ALA A 28 9.26 0.28 7.20
N GLY A 29 9.57 1.29 6.38
CA GLY A 29 10.46 2.39 6.72
C GLY A 29 9.80 3.56 7.46
N ASP A 30 8.50 3.51 7.76
CA ASP A 30 7.75 4.64 8.33
C ASP A 30 7.96 4.78 9.85
N ALA A 31 9.18 5.08 10.26
CA ALA A 31 9.55 5.33 11.65
C ALA A 31 8.77 6.52 12.25
N HIS A 32 8.47 7.53 11.42
CA HIS A 32 7.73 8.71 11.85
C HIS A 32 6.33 8.36 12.37
N PHE A 33 5.60 7.47 11.69
CA PHE A 33 4.29 7.02 12.18
C PHE A 33 4.41 6.35 13.56
N GLN A 34 5.44 5.52 13.78
CA GLN A 34 5.66 4.85 15.06
C GLN A 34 5.95 5.84 16.20
N GLU A 35 6.76 6.86 15.93
CA GLU A 35 7.07 7.91 16.90
C GLU A 35 5.82 8.70 17.30
N VAL A 36 5.03 9.13 16.31
CA VAL A 36 3.81 9.91 16.56
C VAL A 36 2.73 9.04 17.23
N ALA A 37 2.58 7.78 16.83
CA ALA A 37 1.66 6.84 17.47
C ALA A 37 2.04 6.58 18.93
N ALA A 38 3.33 6.46 19.24
CA ALA A 38 3.81 6.32 20.62
C ALA A 38 3.58 7.61 21.44
N ALA A 39 3.76 8.79 20.85
CA ALA A 39 3.46 10.07 21.49
C ALA A 39 1.97 10.20 21.80
N TYR A 40 1.11 9.91 20.82
CA TYR A 40 -0.35 9.90 20.99
C TYR A 40 -0.80 8.88 22.04
N GLY A 41 -0.21 7.68 22.06
CA GLY A 41 -0.55 6.65 23.06
C GLY A 41 -0.23 7.05 24.51
N ARG A 42 0.74 7.94 24.72
CA ARG A 42 1.06 8.49 26.05
C ARG A 42 0.12 9.62 26.47
N HIS A 43 -0.44 10.36 25.51
CA HIS A 43 -1.27 11.54 25.74
C HIS A 43 -2.42 11.65 24.73
N PRO A 44 -3.39 10.71 24.76
CA PRO A 44 -4.46 10.64 23.75
C PRO A 44 -5.43 11.83 23.81
N GLU A 45 -5.52 12.51 24.95
CA GLU A 45 -6.39 13.66 25.20
C GLU A 45 -5.90 14.98 24.59
N HIS A 46 -4.62 15.07 24.21
CA HIS A 46 -4.04 16.29 23.65
C HIS A 46 -4.34 16.41 22.15
N ALA A 47 -5.16 17.40 21.79
CA ALA A 47 -5.62 17.64 20.42
C ALA A 47 -4.49 17.80 19.38
N LEU A 48 -3.32 18.32 19.78
CA LEU A 48 -2.14 18.42 18.93
C LEU A 48 -1.61 17.04 18.53
N PHE A 49 -1.39 16.15 19.50
CA PHE A 49 -0.94 14.78 19.22
C PHE A 49 -1.97 13.96 18.44
N GLN A 50 -3.26 14.23 18.66
CA GLN A 50 -4.33 13.61 17.89
C GLN A 50 -4.28 14.02 16.41
N ALA A 51 -4.13 15.32 16.13
CA ALA A 51 -4.05 15.81 14.75
C ALA A 51 -2.80 15.27 14.02
N GLU A 52 -1.64 15.29 14.67
CA GLU A 52 -0.41 14.73 14.13
C GLU A 52 -0.52 13.23 13.85
N TYR A 53 -1.14 12.48 14.78
CA TYR A 53 -1.40 11.06 14.61
C TYR A 53 -2.26 10.79 13.38
N TRP A 54 -3.40 11.48 13.22
CA TRP A 54 -4.29 11.23 12.09
C TRP A 54 -3.66 11.58 10.74
N ALA A 55 -2.86 12.65 10.68
CA ALA A 55 -2.12 13.00 9.48
C ALA A 55 -1.10 11.90 9.09
N ALA A 56 -0.34 11.40 10.07
CA ALA A 56 0.62 10.32 9.85
C ALA A 56 -0.09 8.99 9.54
N ALA A 57 -1.18 8.69 10.23
CA ALA A 57 -2.00 7.49 10.05
C ALA A 57 -2.59 7.41 8.64
N LEU A 58 -3.10 8.53 8.10
CA LEU A 58 -3.64 8.57 6.75
C LEU A 58 -2.61 8.14 5.71
N ARG A 59 -1.36 8.62 5.85
CA ARG A 59 -0.25 8.21 4.99
C ARG A 59 0.09 6.74 5.18
N HIS A 60 0.27 6.30 6.42
CA HIS A 60 0.68 4.93 6.74
C HIS A 60 -0.36 3.90 6.27
N TYR A 61 -1.63 4.11 6.59
CA TYR A 61 -2.71 3.25 6.14
C TYR A 61 -2.97 3.36 4.63
N GLY A 62 -2.71 4.52 4.03
CA GLY A 62 -2.70 4.68 2.57
C GLY A 62 -1.67 3.79 1.90
N LEU A 63 -0.44 3.72 2.45
CA LEU A 63 0.61 2.82 1.97
C LEU A 63 0.22 1.34 2.16
N LEU A 64 -0.37 0.99 3.31
CA LEU A 64 -0.87 -0.36 3.56
C LEU A 64 -1.95 -0.76 2.55
N ALA A 65 -2.92 0.13 2.30
CA ALA A 65 -3.97 -0.09 1.33
C ALA A 65 -3.41 -0.23 -0.09
N ALA A 66 -2.45 0.63 -0.48
CA ALA A 66 -1.77 0.54 -1.77
C ALA A 66 -0.99 -0.78 -1.93
N MET A 67 -0.33 -1.24 -0.86
CA MET A 67 0.39 -2.52 -0.85
C MET A 67 -0.58 -3.68 -1.10
N VAL A 68 -1.67 -3.75 -0.34
CA VAL A 68 -2.67 -4.83 -0.46
C VAL A 68 -3.38 -4.76 -1.82
N ALA A 69 -3.78 -3.57 -2.26
CA ALA A 69 -4.44 -3.39 -3.55
C ALA A 69 -3.51 -3.73 -4.73
N GLY A 70 -2.23 -3.36 -4.67
CA GLY A 70 -1.26 -3.72 -5.71
C GLY A 70 -1.04 -5.24 -5.80
N LEU A 71 -0.93 -5.91 -4.65
CA LEU A 71 -0.79 -7.37 -4.57
C LEU A 71 -2.03 -8.08 -5.10
N LEU A 72 -3.20 -7.79 -4.54
CA LEU A 72 -4.44 -8.48 -4.89
C LEU A 72 -4.89 -8.10 -6.31
N GLY A 73 -4.83 -6.83 -6.67
CA GLY A 73 -5.20 -6.32 -7.99
C GLY A 73 -4.28 -6.84 -9.09
N GLY A 74 -2.97 -6.81 -8.86
CA GLY A 74 -1.98 -7.33 -9.80
C GLY A 74 -2.13 -8.83 -10.05
N LEU A 75 -2.29 -9.62 -8.97
CA LEU A 75 -2.45 -11.07 -9.08
C LEU A 75 -3.79 -11.46 -9.71
N SER A 76 -4.89 -10.84 -9.30
CA SER A 76 -6.22 -11.17 -9.82
C SER A 76 -6.39 -10.76 -11.28
N LEU A 77 -6.22 -9.47 -11.61
CA LEU A 77 -6.41 -8.96 -12.97
C LEU A 77 -5.35 -9.50 -13.92
N GLY A 78 -4.09 -9.56 -13.49
CA GLY A 78 -3.01 -10.15 -14.27
C GLY A 78 -3.26 -11.63 -14.55
N GLY A 79 -3.68 -12.39 -13.54
CA GLY A 79 -4.03 -13.81 -13.67
C GLY A 79 -5.21 -14.07 -14.61
N ILE A 80 -6.27 -13.27 -14.51
CA ILE A 80 -7.43 -13.35 -15.42
C ILE A 80 -6.99 -13.10 -16.87
N LEU A 81 -6.22 -12.04 -17.11
CA LEU A 81 -5.75 -11.70 -18.46
C LEU A 81 -4.80 -12.75 -19.05
N LEU A 82 -4.01 -13.44 -18.22
CA LEU A 82 -3.16 -14.55 -18.63
C LEU A 82 -3.95 -15.81 -19.01
N ALA A 83 -5.12 -16.01 -18.41
CA ALA A 83 -5.98 -17.16 -18.64
C ALA A 83 -6.90 -17.02 -19.87
N LEU A 84 -7.01 -15.81 -20.44
CA LEU A 84 -7.78 -15.49 -21.65
C LEU A 84 -6.92 -15.59 -22.93
#